data_AF-A0A316QVU1-F1
#
_entry.id   AF-A0A316QVU1-F1
#
_cell.length_a   1.000
_cell.length_b   1.000
_cell.length_c   1.000
_cell.angle_alpha   90.00
_cell.angle_beta   90.00
_cell.angle_gamma   90.00
#
_symmetry.space_group_name_H-M   'P 1'
#
loop_
_entity.id
_entity.type
_entity.pdbx_description
1 polymer ?
#
loop_
_entity_poly.entity_id
_entity_poly.type
_entity_poly.pdbx_seq_one_letter_code
_entity_poly.pdbx_strand_id
1 'polypeptide(L)'
;MSRNRYTVARKSIWYVLRTMLAIVAVVVIALYAFIGAMHVSNIYILVSEGMELRASCILKGTSINELTEYFTEDFLASDSALYDGKYADYTITNFIYKQDPTGLFVLPWDVTASMEVTESMLSLSGTPNENAASSTIPPWTPTRYSVKLRQIDGRWYICDLVVLEENPQQEANPTPDMSLLPSPTP
;
A
#
# COMPACT_ATOMS: atom_id res chain seq x y z
N MET A 1 -32.99 53.04 -32.31
CA MET A 1 -33.02 51.59 -32.00
C MET A 1 -31.64 50.99 -31.66
N SER A 2 -30.70 51.71 -31.05
CA SER A 2 -29.34 51.19 -30.76
C SER A 2 -29.17 50.59 -29.35
N ARG A 3 -29.99 50.98 -28.37
CA ARG A 3 -29.83 50.62 -26.95
C ARG A 3 -30.07 49.13 -26.64
N ASN A 4 -30.82 48.41 -27.49
CA ASN A 4 -31.20 47.00 -27.27
C ASN A 4 -30.12 45.99 -27.74
N ARG A 5 -29.18 46.40 -28.62
CA ARG A 5 -28.14 45.50 -29.14
C ARG A 5 -27.02 45.26 -28.12
N TYR A 6 -26.70 46.28 -27.31
CA TYR A 6 -25.67 46.20 -26.27
C TYR A 6 -26.08 45.31 -25.08
N THR A 7 -27.35 45.31 -24.70
CA THR A 7 -27.88 44.45 -23.63
C THR A 7 -27.91 42.98 -24.03
N VAL A 8 -28.23 42.67 -25.30
CA VAL A 8 -28.20 41.30 -25.83
C VAL A 8 -26.76 40.80 -25.96
N ALA A 9 -25.85 41.61 -26.51
CA ALA A 9 -24.43 41.27 -26.63
C ALA A 9 -23.75 41.06 -25.26
N ARG A 10 -24.08 41.88 -24.25
CA ARG A 10 -23.55 41.71 -22.88
C ARG A 10 -24.04 40.40 -22.23
N LYS A 11 -25.30 40.03 -22.45
CA LYS A 11 -25.88 38.78 -21.93
C LYS A 11 -25.29 37.55 -22.62
N SER A 12 -25.05 37.60 -23.93
CA SER A 12 -24.44 36.49 -24.67
C SER A 12 -22.97 36.28 -24.32
N ILE A 13 -22.19 37.36 -24.18
CA ILE A 13 -20.78 37.29 -23.74
C ILE A 13 -20.68 36.67 -22.36
N TRP A 14 -21.55 37.07 -21.43
CA TRP A 14 -21.58 36.51 -20.09
C TRP A 14 -21.95 35.02 -20.07
N TYR A 15 -22.89 34.61 -20.94
CA TYR A 15 -23.26 33.20 -21.09
C TYR A 15 -22.09 32.36 -21.62
N VAL A 16 -21.43 32.82 -22.68
CA VAL A 16 -20.26 32.13 -23.27
C VAL A 16 -19.12 32.03 -22.26
N LEU A 17 -18.83 33.11 -21.53
CA LEU A 17 -17.79 33.10 -20.49
C LEU A 17 -18.10 32.11 -19.37
N ARG A 18 -19.36 32.08 -18.89
CA ARG A 18 -19.80 31.14 -17.86
C ARG A 18 -19.70 29.70 -18.33
N THR A 19 -20.11 29.42 -19.57
CA THR A 19 -20.02 28.08 -20.16
C THR A 19 -18.56 27.66 -20.35
N MET A 20 -17.69 28.54 -20.83
CA MET A 20 -16.26 28.27 -20.96
C MET A 20 -15.62 27.97 -19.60
N LEU A 21 -15.93 28.77 -18.57
CA LEU A 21 -15.44 28.53 -17.21
C LEU A 21 -15.92 27.18 -16.65
N ALA A 22 -17.19 26.83 -16.91
CA ALA A 22 -17.73 25.53 -16.51
C ALA A 22 -17.00 24.36 -17.20
N ILE A 23 -16.70 24.48 -18.49
CA ILE A 23 -15.92 23.47 -19.22
C ILE A 23 -14.52 23.33 -18.63
N VAL A 24 -13.83 24.44 -18.37
CA VAL A 24 -12.49 24.43 -17.75
C VAL A 24 -12.54 23.77 -16.37
N ALA A 25 -13.54 24.11 -15.55
CA ALA A 25 -13.71 23.49 -14.23
C ALA A 25 -13.90 21.96 -14.33
N VAL A 26 -14.72 21.49 -15.28
CA VAL A 26 -14.92 20.06 -15.52
C VAL A 26 -13.61 19.38 -15.95
N VAL A 27 -12.85 20.01 -16.85
CA VAL A 27 -11.54 19.48 -17.28
C VAL A 27 -10.56 19.38 -16.11
N VAL A 28 -10.48 20.40 -15.25
CA VAL A 28 -9.61 20.39 -14.07
C VAL A 28 -9.99 19.26 -13.10
N ILE A 29 -11.29 19.06 -12.85
CA ILE A 29 -11.77 17.97 -11.99
C ILE A 29 -11.41 16.61 -12.60
N ALA A 30 -11.58 16.45 -13.91
CA ALA A 30 -11.22 15.22 -14.61
C ALA A 30 -9.71 14.92 -14.52
N LEU A 31 -8.86 15.94 -14.69
CA LEU A 31 -7.42 15.80 -14.54
C LEU A 31 -7.03 15.45 -13.10
N TYR A 32 -7.68 16.07 -12.11
CA TYR A 32 -7.46 15.75 -10.70
C TYR A 32 -7.73 14.27 -10.40
N ALA A 33 -8.89 13.77 -10.84
CA ALA A 33 -9.28 12.39 -10.65
C ALA A 33 -8.35 11.41 -11.40
N PHE A 34 -7.98 11.74 -12.64
CA PHE A 34 -7.11 10.89 -13.46
C PHE A 34 -5.70 10.75 -12.89
N ILE A 35 -5.07 11.88 -12.52
CA ILE A 35 -3.72 11.87 -11.94
C ILE A 35 -3.75 11.20 -10.56
N GLY A 36 -4.77 11.48 -9.74
CA GLY A 36 -4.95 10.82 -8.45
C GLY A 36 -5.05 9.29 -8.59
N ALA A 37 -5.86 8.80 -9.52
CA ALA A 37 -5.99 7.37 -9.79
C ALA A 37 -4.67 6.73 -10.27
N MET A 38 -3.90 7.42 -11.11
CA MET A 38 -2.59 6.96 -11.56
C MET A 38 -1.62 6.77 -10.38
N HIS A 39 -1.53 7.75 -9.48
CA HIS A 39 -0.68 7.63 -8.29
C HIS A 39 -1.14 6.51 -7.37
N VAL A 40 -2.46 6.40 -7.14
CA VAL A 40 -3.03 5.34 -6.29
C VAL A 40 -2.65 3.96 -6.81
N SER A 41 -2.80 3.71 -8.11
CA SER A 41 -2.46 2.42 -8.72
C SER A 41 -0.97 2.11 -8.61
N ASN A 42 -0.10 3.10 -8.90
CA ASN A 42 1.34 2.90 -8.86
C ASN A 42 1.83 2.61 -7.44
N ILE A 43 1.33 3.36 -6.45
CA ILE A 43 1.69 3.20 -5.05
C ILE A 43 1.20 1.86 -4.51
N TYR A 44 -0.03 1.45 -4.85
CA TYR A 44 -0.57 0.18 -4.39
C TYR A 44 0.31 -0.99 -4.81
N ILE A 45 0.68 -1.06 -6.09
CA ILE A 45 1.54 -2.12 -6.64
C ILE A 45 2.93 -2.09 -5.99
N LEU A 46 3.52 -0.88 -5.90
CA LEU A 46 4.82 -0.68 -5.29
C LEU A 46 4.86 -1.18 -3.83
N VAL A 47 3.86 -0.81 -3.03
CA VAL A 47 3.78 -1.22 -1.63
C VAL A 47 3.51 -2.70 -1.51
N SER A 48 2.64 -3.27 -2.35
CA SER A 48 2.32 -4.68 -2.25
C SER A 48 3.51 -5.57 -2.58
N GLU A 49 4.13 -5.34 -3.75
CA GLU A 49 5.25 -6.14 -4.22
C GLU A 49 6.51 -5.88 -3.39
N GLY A 50 6.80 -4.62 -3.06
CA GLY A 50 8.01 -4.25 -2.32
C GLY A 50 8.02 -4.87 -0.91
N MET A 51 6.91 -4.78 -0.19
CA MET A 51 6.80 -5.35 1.15
C MET A 51 6.79 -6.89 1.15
N GLU A 52 6.19 -7.53 0.14
CA GLU A 52 6.28 -8.99 -0.02
C GLU A 52 7.72 -9.43 -0.28
N LEU A 53 8.43 -8.71 -1.16
CA LEU A 53 9.84 -8.97 -1.44
C LEU A 53 10.73 -8.74 -0.21
N ARG A 54 10.43 -7.70 0.58
CA ARG A 54 11.08 -7.45 1.88
C ARG A 54 10.86 -8.61 2.85
N ALA A 55 9.64 -9.11 2.98
CA ALA A 55 9.35 -10.29 3.80
C ALA A 55 10.11 -11.52 3.31
N SER A 56 10.20 -11.74 1.99
CA SER A 56 11.01 -12.80 1.39
C SER A 56 12.49 -12.67 1.74
N CYS A 57 13.05 -11.46 1.71
CA CYS A 57 14.44 -11.21 2.10
C CYS A 57 14.69 -11.50 3.59
N ILE A 58 13.77 -11.09 4.47
CA ILE A 58 13.86 -11.38 5.91
C ILE A 58 13.80 -12.88 6.19
N LEU A 59 12.94 -13.61 5.49
CA LEU A 59 12.68 -15.04 5.74
C LEU A 59 13.68 -15.97 5.07
N LYS A 60 14.07 -15.69 3.82
CA LYS A 60 14.89 -16.58 2.98
C LYS A 60 16.31 -16.06 2.75
N GLY A 61 16.61 -14.81 3.10
CA GLY A 61 17.90 -14.20 2.83
C GLY A 61 18.18 -14.01 1.33
N THR A 62 17.14 -13.71 0.53
CA THR A 62 17.30 -13.35 -0.88
C THR A 62 18.06 -12.02 -1.05
N SER A 63 18.40 -11.66 -2.28
CA SER A 63 19.30 -10.52 -2.51
C SER A 63 18.63 -9.18 -2.16
N ILE A 64 19.24 -8.42 -1.23
CA ILE A 64 18.76 -7.09 -0.82
C ILE A 64 18.81 -6.10 -1.99
N ASN A 65 19.65 -6.37 -2.99
CA ASN A 65 19.74 -5.54 -4.18
C ASN A 65 18.41 -5.43 -4.94
N GLU A 66 17.57 -6.46 -4.93
CA GLU A 66 16.25 -6.42 -5.55
C GLU A 66 15.29 -5.44 -4.84
N LEU A 67 15.51 -5.15 -3.55
CA LEU A 67 14.69 -4.18 -2.81
C LEU A 67 14.98 -2.74 -3.24
N THR A 68 16.15 -2.45 -3.82
CA THR A 68 16.48 -1.09 -4.28
C THR A 68 15.53 -0.60 -5.39
N GLU A 69 14.80 -1.53 -6.01
CA GLU A 69 13.77 -1.21 -6.99
C GLU A 69 12.49 -0.61 -6.36
N TYR A 70 12.21 -0.93 -5.10
CA TYR A 70 10.98 -0.58 -4.39
C TYR A 70 11.21 0.42 -3.24
N PHE A 71 12.38 0.34 -2.60
CA PHE A 71 12.75 1.11 -1.42
C PHE A 71 13.91 2.06 -1.71
N THR A 72 13.96 3.18 -0.99
CA THR A 72 15.14 4.04 -1.00
C THR A 72 16.31 3.37 -0.28
N GLU A 73 17.54 3.60 -0.77
CA GLU A 73 18.76 3.04 -0.16
C GLU A 73 18.92 3.44 1.32
N ASP A 74 18.59 4.68 1.67
CA ASP A 74 18.64 5.17 3.06
C ASP A 74 17.78 4.32 4.00
N PHE A 75 16.57 3.96 3.55
CA PHE A 75 15.68 3.08 4.31
C PHE A 75 16.30 1.69 4.49
N LEU A 76 16.78 1.09 3.39
CA LEU A 76 17.38 -0.25 3.41
C LEU A 76 18.62 -0.35 4.29
N ALA A 77 19.39 0.73 4.42
CA ALA A 77 20.53 0.79 5.33
C ALA A 77 20.11 0.89 6.80
N SER A 78 18.95 1.48 7.08
CA SER A 78 18.42 1.69 8.45
C SER A 78 17.50 0.58 8.96
N ASP A 79 17.01 -0.29 8.07
CA ASP A 79 16.03 -1.32 8.41
C ASP A 79 16.68 -2.48 9.19
N SER A 80 16.54 -2.43 10.52
CA SER A 80 17.11 -3.44 11.41
C SER A 80 16.58 -4.85 11.17
N ALA A 81 15.33 -5.00 10.69
CA ALA A 81 14.72 -6.32 10.51
C ALA A 81 15.37 -7.13 9.38
N LEU A 82 15.96 -6.45 8.38
CA LEU A 82 16.71 -7.11 7.29
C LEU A 82 18.00 -7.74 7.80
N TYR A 83 18.60 -7.21 8.85
CA TYR A 83 19.92 -7.61 9.34
C TYR A 83 19.91 -8.30 10.72
N ASP A 84 18.74 -8.38 11.38
CA ASP A 84 18.58 -9.02 12.69
C ASP A 84 18.86 -10.53 12.67
N GLY A 85 18.75 -11.17 11.49
CA GLY A 85 19.08 -12.59 11.34
C GLY A 85 18.13 -13.54 12.07
N LYS A 86 16.96 -13.07 12.51
CA LYS A 86 15.94 -13.83 13.24
C LYS A 86 15.60 -15.20 12.62
N TYR A 87 15.71 -15.32 11.30
CA TYR A 87 15.37 -16.52 10.54
C TYR A 87 16.60 -17.24 9.94
N ALA A 88 17.82 -16.79 10.21
CA ALA A 88 19.04 -17.30 9.57
C ALA A 88 19.29 -18.80 9.84
N ASP A 89 18.86 -19.30 11.00
CA ASP A 89 18.99 -20.71 11.38
C ASP A 89 17.86 -21.60 10.85
N TYR A 90 16.96 -21.08 10.02
CA TYR A 90 15.81 -21.80 9.49
C TYR A 90 15.80 -21.78 7.97
N THR A 91 15.61 -22.94 7.34
CA THR A 91 15.36 -23.03 5.90
C THR A 91 13.86 -22.91 5.65
N ILE A 92 13.41 -21.74 5.21
CA ILE A 92 11.99 -21.46 4.95
C ILE A 92 11.58 -21.97 3.56
N THR A 93 10.73 -23.00 3.52
CA THR A 93 10.25 -23.62 2.27
C THR A 93 9.08 -22.84 1.67
N ASN A 94 8.11 -22.46 2.50
CA ASN A 94 6.88 -21.83 2.05
C ASN A 94 6.41 -20.78 3.06
N PHE A 95 5.89 -19.67 2.56
CA PHE A 95 5.21 -18.67 3.35
C PHE A 95 4.05 -18.08 2.54
N ILE A 96 2.96 -17.73 3.23
CA ILE A 96 1.82 -17.03 2.64
C ILE A 96 1.74 -15.68 3.33
N TYR A 97 2.21 -14.65 2.61
CA TYR A 97 2.19 -13.27 3.05
C TYR A 97 0.84 -12.64 2.72
N LYS A 98 0.24 -11.96 3.67
CA LYS A 98 -1.02 -11.23 3.48
C LYS A 98 -0.84 -9.79 3.89
N GLN A 99 -1.36 -8.90 3.05
CA GLN A 99 -1.43 -7.49 3.32
C GLN A 99 -2.86 -7.01 3.21
N ASP A 100 -3.25 -6.19 4.17
CA ASP A 100 -4.55 -5.55 4.19
C ASP A 100 -4.33 -4.03 4.15
N PRO A 101 -4.29 -3.43 2.94
CA PRO A 101 -4.18 -1.99 2.78
C PRO A 101 -5.48 -1.32 3.23
N THR A 102 -5.40 -0.46 4.24
CA THR A 102 -6.55 0.17 4.89
C THR A 102 -6.86 1.55 4.31
N GLY A 103 -5.83 2.28 3.87
CA GLY A 103 -6.01 3.61 3.28
C GLY A 103 -4.77 4.10 2.56
N LEU A 104 -4.98 4.92 1.53
CA LEU A 104 -3.92 5.62 0.80
C LEU A 104 -4.29 7.08 0.64
N PHE A 105 -3.36 7.96 1.03
CA PHE A 105 -3.48 9.39 0.85
C PHE A 105 -2.35 9.90 -0.04
N VAL A 106 -2.73 10.48 -1.17
CA VAL A 106 -1.83 11.15 -2.11
C VAL A 106 -2.58 12.29 -2.79
N LEU A 107 -1.95 13.45 -2.89
CA LEU A 107 -2.48 14.58 -3.67
C LEU A 107 -1.92 14.51 -5.10
N PRO A 108 -2.66 14.93 -6.14
CA PRO A 108 -2.23 14.72 -7.52
C PRO A 108 -0.90 15.36 -7.93
N TRP A 109 -0.50 16.44 -7.27
CA TRP A 109 0.73 17.21 -7.52
C TRP A 109 1.76 17.06 -6.40
N ASP A 110 1.50 16.19 -5.43
CA ASP A 110 2.44 15.94 -4.35
C ASP A 110 3.44 14.86 -4.77
N VAL A 111 4.65 14.98 -4.25
CA VAL A 111 5.74 14.03 -4.41
C VAL A 111 5.87 13.14 -3.18
N THR A 112 4.94 13.25 -2.24
CA THR A 112 4.85 12.40 -1.06
C THR A 112 3.47 11.75 -0.96
N ALA A 113 3.45 10.56 -0.39
CA ALA A 113 2.22 9.84 -0.11
C ALA A 113 2.37 9.03 1.18
N SER A 114 1.22 8.67 1.76
CA SER A 114 1.18 7.78 2.93
C SER A 114 0.12 6.72 2.75
N MET A 115 0.49 5.47 3.03
CA MET A 115 -0.39 4.31 2.95
C MET A 115 -0.40 3.57 4.28
N GLU A 116 -1.59 3.24 4.78
CA GLU A 116 -1.74 2.39 5.95
C GLU A 116 -1.92 0.94 5.51
N VAL A 117 -1.04 0.05 5.98
CA VAL A 117 -1.05 -1.36 5.62
C VAL A 117 -0.89 -2.20 6.88
N THR A 118 -1.74 -3.19 7.04
CA THR A 118 -1.55 -4.24 8.05
C THR A 118 -0.89 -5.44 7.37
N GLU A 119 0.31 -5.81 7.82
CA GLU A 119 0.98 -7.02 7.36
C GLU A 119 0.70 -8.19 8.30
N SER A 120 0.51 -9.36 7.72
CA SER A 120 0.32 -10.60 8.47
C SER A 120 0.86 -11.80 7.70
N MET A 121 1.19 -12.86 8.42
CA MET A 121 1.64 -14.13 7.84
C MET A 121 0.55 -15.18 8.07
N LEU A 122 -0.07 -15.67 7.00
CA LEU A 122 -1.12 -16.69 7.12
C LEU A 122 -0.54 -18.09 7.32
N SER A 123 0.61 -18.35 6.73
CA SER A 123 1.32 -19.62 6.86
C SER A 123 2.81 -19.37 6.76
N LEU A 124 3.58 -20.08 7.59
CA LEU A 124 5.03 -20.09 7.55
C LEU A 124 5.48 -21.53 7.80
N SER A 125 6.24 -22.08 6.87
CA SER A 125 6.69 -23.47 6.89
C SER A 125 8.15 -23.57 6.47
N GLY A 126 8.90 -24.38 7.19
CA GLY A 126 10.32 -24.56 6.97
C GLY A 126 10.89 -25.59 7.94
N THR A 127 12.19 -25.80 7.85
CA THR A 127 12.92 -26.74 8.70
C THR A 127 14.04 -26.04 9.45
N PRO A 128 14.26 -26.35 10.74
CA PRO A 128 15.41 -25.85 11.48
C PRO A 128 16.71 -26.42 10.88
N ASN A 129 17.74 -25.59 10.80
CA ASN A 129 19.09 -26.03 10.48
C ASN A 129 19.73 -26.72 11.69
N GLU A 130 20.87 -27.40 11.50
CA GLU A 130 21.56 -28.14 12.57
C GLU A 130 21.96 -27.26 13.76
N ASN A 131 22.16 -25.95 13.53
CA ASN A 131 22.56 -24.98 14.53
C ASN A 131 21.38 -24.25 15.21
N ALA A 132 20.14 -24.53 14.82
CA ALA A 132 18.98 -23.82 15.34
C ALA A 132 18.78 -24.12 16.83
N ALA A 133 18.65 -23.07 17.64
CA ALA A 133 18.40 -23.20 19.08
C ALA A 133 17.01 -23.79 19.41
N SER A 134 16.07 -23.73 18.47
CA SER A 134 14.70 -24.23 18.63
C SER A 134 14.24 -24.92 17.35
N SER A 135 13.47 -26.02 17.49
CA SER A 135 12.83 -26.71 16.37
C SER A 135 11.67 -25.93 15.76
N THR A 136 11.13 -24.95 16.49
CA THR A 136 10.00 -24.12 16.06
C THR A 136 10.50 -22.80 15.48
N ILE A 137 9.99 -22.46 14.30
CA ILE A 137 10.28 -21.20 13.61
C ILE A 137 9.68 -20.03 14.40
N PRO A 138 10.43 -18.93 14.61
CA PRO A 138 9.91 -17.74 15.28
C PRO A 138 8.64 -17.20 14.59
N PRO A 139 7.56 -16.90 15.33
CA PRO A 139 6.36 -16.37 14.72
C PRO A 139 6.61 -14.98 14.10
N TRP A 140 5.88 -14.70 13.03
CA TRP A 140 5.79 -13.37 12.44
C TRP A 140 4.73 -12.57 13.19
N THR A 141 5.11 -11.44 13.79
CA THR A 141 4.18 -10.57 14.51
C THR A 141 3.40 -9.72 13.49
N PRO A 142 2.07 -9.85 13.40
CA PRO A 142 1.27 -8.95 12.56
C PRO A 142 1.47 -7.51 13.01
N THR A 143 1.66 -6.58 12.08
CA THR A 143 1.97 -5.19 12.42
C THR A 143 1.29 -4.26 11.44
N ARG A 144 0.69 -3.18 11.96
CA ARG A 144 0.13 -2.10 11.15
C ARG A 144 1.16 -1.00 11.00
N TYR A 145 1.47 -0.64 9.76
CA TYR A 145 2.41 0.43 9.42
C TYR A 145 1.70 1.61 8.72
N SER A 146 2.26 2.80 8.93
CA SER A 146 2.14 3.92 8.02
C SER A 146 3.37 3.91 7.11
N VAL A 147 3.19 3.41 5.89
CA VAL A 147 4.20 3.42 4.84
C VAL A 147 4.32 4.84 4.31
N LYS A 148 5.50 5.43 4.40
CA LYS A 148 5.81 6.73 3.79
C LYS A 148 6.45 6.50 2.43
N LEU A 149 5.98 7.26 1.45
CA LEU A 149 6.44 7.18 0.07
C LEU A 149 6.92 8.53 -0.42
N ARG A 150 7.91 8.50 -1.31
CA ARG A 150 8.43 9.67 -2.01
C ARG A 150 8.62 9.39 -3.49
N GLN A 151 8.26 10.36 -4.32
CA GLN A 151 8.57 10.36 -5.73
C GLN A 151 9.94 11.00 -5.97
N ILE A 152 10.83 10.27 -6.62
CA ILE A 152 12.19 10.70 -7.00
C ILE A 152 12.31 10.45 -8.51
N ASP A 153 12.62 11.50 -9.27
CA ASP A 153 12.77 11.45 -10.74
C ASP A 153 11.59 10.79 -11.47
N GLY A 154 10.38 10.99 -10.96
CA GLY A 154 9.14 10.46 -11.54
C GLY A 154 8.77 9.04 -11.10
N ARG A 155 9.62 8.34 -10.34
CA ARG A 155 9.34 7.02 -9.76
C ARG A 155 9.05 7.11 -8.27
N TRP A 156 8.05 6.36 -7.81
CA TRP A 156 7.73 6.25 -6.39
C TRP A 156 8.62 5.22 -5.71
N TYR A 157 9.04 5.52 -4.49
CA TYR A 157 9.80 4.64 -3.61
C TYR A 157 9.23 4.66 -2.20
N ILE A 158 9.34 3.54 -1.50
CA ILE A 158 9.08 3.44 -0.06
C ILE A 158 10.31 4.00 0.66
N CYS A 159 10.09 5.01 1.49
CA CYS A 159 11.17 5.70 2.21
C CYS A 159 11.16 5.46 3.71
N ASP A 160 10.03 5.06 4.28
CA ASP A 160 9.93 4.78 5.70
C ASP A 160 8.75 3.87 6.02
N LEU A 161 8.88 3.11 7.11
CA LEU A 161 7.84 2.26 7.69
C LEU A 161 7.66 2.62 9.15
N VAL A 162 6.63 3.43 9.44
CA VAL A 162 6.33 3.83 10.81
C VAL A 162 5.34 2.83 11.41
N VAL A 163 5.73 2.13 12.48
CA VAL A 163 4.85 1.23 13.22
C VAL A 163 3.74 2.05 13.88
N LEU A 164 2.48 1.73 13.57
CA LEU A 164 1.30 2.33 14.20
C LEU A 164 0.76 1.46 15.33
N GLU A 165 0.68 0.15 15.10
CA GLU A 165 0.11 -0.81 16.05
C GLU A 165 0.78 -2.18 15.89
N GLU A 166 1.31 -2.73 16.97
CA GLU A 166 1.85 -4.10 17.00
C GLU A 166 0.75 -5.09 17.39
N ASN A 167 0.69 -6.21 16.66
CA ASN A 167 -0.30 -7.27 16.83
C ASN A 167 -1.76 -6.77 16.88
N PRO A 168 -2.23 -6.05 15.82
CA PRO A 168 -3.61 -5.59 15.77
C PRO A 168 -4.57 -6.79 15.82
N GLN A 169 -5.70 -6.64 16.51
CA GLN A 169 -6.72 -7.69 16.55
C GLN A 169 -7.20 -8.02 15.14
N GLN A 170 -6.86 -9.21 14.67
CA GLN A 170 -7.30 -9.70 13.38
C GLN A 170 -8.80 -10.00 13.47
N GLU A 171 -9.62 -9.41 12.60
CA GLU A 171 -11.04 -9.76 12.51
C GLU A 171 -11.13 -11.28 12.31
N ALA A 172 -11.87 -11.95 13.20
CA ALA A 172 -12.06 -13.38 13.09
C ALA A 172 -12.66 -13.69 11.71
N ASN A 173 -11.99 -14.53 10.91
CA ASN A 173 -12.59 -15.05 9.69
C ASN A 173 -14.01 -15.54 10.02
N PRO A 174 -15.02 -15.26 9.18
CA PRO A 174 -16.38 -15.73 9.39
C PRO A 174 -16.37 -17.25 9.26
N THR A 175 -16.01 -17.92 10.35
CA THR A 175 -16.15 -19.36 10.46
C THR A 175 -17.65 -19.59 10.52
N PRO A 176 -18.24 -20.35 9.58
CA PRO A 176 -19.64 -20.70 9.68
C PRO A 176 -19.85 -21.34 11.05
N ASP A 177 -20.75 -20.75 11.85
CA ASP A 177 -21.08 -21.29 13.15
C ASP A 177 -21.77 -22.64 12.95
N MET A 178 -21.01 -23.72 13.14
CA MET A 178 -21.49 -25.09 12.95
C MET A 178 -22.61 -25.45 13.94
N SER A 179 -22.82 -24.66 15.00
CA SER A 179 -23.98 -24.81 15.89
C SER A 179 -25.31 -24.38 15.26
N LEU A 180 -25.26 -23.65 14.14
CA LEU A 180 -26.44 -23.24 13.36
C LEU A 180 -26.82 -24.26 12.27
N LEU A 181 -26.04 -25.35 12.11
CA LEU A 181 -26.39 -26.40 11.15
C LEU A 181 -27.57 -27.22 11.69
N PRO A 182 -28.61 -27.45 10.87
CA PRO A 182 -29.71 -28.33 11.26
C PRO A 182 -29.16 -29.74 11.51
N SER A 183 -29.52 -30.33 12.65
CA SER A 183 -29.19 -31.71 12.99
C SER A 183 -29.70 -32.65 11.88
N PRO A 184 -28.91 -33.63 11.41
CA PRO A 184 -29.36 -34.57 10.42
C PRO A 184 -30.62 -35.29 10.93
N THR A 185 -31.69 -35.25 10.13
CA THR A 185 -32.93 -35.97 10.44
C THR A 185 -32.68 -37.47 10.28
N PRO A 186 -33.08 -38.31 11.26
CA PRO A 186 -32.87 -39.76 11.22
C PRO A 186 -33.63 -40.47 10.09
#